data_AF-A0A2G9MSQ0-F1
#
_entry.id   AF-A0A2G9MSQ0-F1
#
_cell.length_a   1.000
_cell.length_b   1.000
_cell.length_c   1.000
_cell.angle_alpha   90.00
_cell.angle_beta   90.00
_cell.angle_gamma   90.00
#
_symmetry.space_group_name_H-M   'P 1'
#
loop_
_entity.id
_entity.type
_entity.pdbx_description
1 polymer ?
#
loop_
_entity_poly.entity_id
_entity_poly.type
_entity_poly.pdbx_seq_one_letter_code
_entity_poly.pdbx_strand_id
1 'polypeptide(L)'
;MNQKTTLKFVILILFIVLVIYFFRFSEYSTQISFEHVKNFVESFGVWSFLIFILVYAILTTLSVPGLVLTFTGAILFGTLLGTLFNLIGA
;
A
#
# COMPACT_ATOMS: atom_id res chain seq x y z
N MET A 1 7.33 -0.54 -34.43
CA MET A 1 6.98 0.01 -33.11
C MET A 1 7.74 1.32 -32.93
N ASN A 2 7.06 2.42 -32.66
CA ASN A 2 7.66 3.76 -32.67
C ASN A 2 8.75 3.84 -31.58
N GLN A 3 10.01 4.14 -31.96
CA GLN A 3 11.16 4.04 -31.03
C GLN A 3 10.98 4.88 -29.76
N LYS A 4 10.27 6.00 -29.85
CA LYS A 4 9.94 6.85 -28.69
C LYS A 4 8.94 6.20 -27.72
N THR A 5 8.04 5.36 -28.21
CA THR A 5 7.06 4.64 -27.38
C THR A 5 7.72 3.46 -26.67
N THR A 6 8.60 2.74 -27.36
CA THR A 6 9.39 1.65 -26.76
C THR A 6 10.31 2.19 -25.66
N LEU A 7 10.93 3.36 -25.85
CA LEU A 7 11.77 3.99 -24.83
C LEU A 7 10.98 4.35 -23.56
N LYS A 8 9.78 4.93 -23.69
CA LYS A 8 8.91 5.23 -22.54
C LYS A 8 8.50 3.97 -21.79
N PHE A 9 8.23 2.88 -22.51
CA PHE A 9 7.86 1.60 -21.91
C PHE A 9 9.03 0.96 -21.15
N VAL A 10 10.24 1.05 -21.71
CA VAL A 10 11.46 0.58 -21.05
C VAL A 10 11.78 1.40 -19.81
N ILE A 11 11.62 2.74 -19.86
CA ILE A 11 11.80 3.61 -18.70
C ILE A 11 10.78 3.30 -17.61
N LEU A 12 9.52 3.05 -17.97
CA LEU A 12 8.47 2.67 -17.03
C LEU A 12 8.80 1.33 -16.35
N ILE A 13 9.20 0.32 -17.12
CA ILE A 13 9.60 -0.99 -16.58
C ILE A 13 10.83 -0.84 -15.68
N LEU A 14 11.82 -0.04 -16.09
CA LEU A 14 13.03 0.23 -15.29
C LEU A 14 12.68 0.93 -13.97
N PHE A 15 11.76 1.90 -14.00
CA PHE A 15 11.27 2.58 -12.82
C PHE A 15 10.55 1.62 -11.87
N ILE A 16 9.67 0.77 -12.39
CA ILE A 16 8.96 -0.26 -11.59
C ILE A 16 9.97 -1.23 -10.94
N VAL A 17 10.97 -1.69 -11.70
CA VAL A 17 12.02 -2.59 -11.18
C VAL A 17 12.87 -1.89 -10.12
N LEU A 18 13.21 -0.60 -10.31
CA LEU A 18 13.93 0.21 -9.32
C LEU A 18 13.12 0.38 -8.04
N VAL A 19 11.82 0.65 -8.13
CA VAL A 19 10.92 0.75 -6.98
C VAL A 19 10.86 -0.60 -6.25
N ILE A 20 10.65 -1.71 -6.96
CA ILE A 20 10.63 -3.06 -6.36
C ILE A 20 11.99 -3.38 -5.69
N TYR A 21 13.10 -3.01 -6.32
CA TYR A 21 14.44 -3.22 -5.77
C TYR A 21 14.67 -2.38 -4.50
N PHE A 22 14.31 -1.09 -4.52
CA PHE A 22 14.37 -0.22 -3.35
C PHE A 22 13.52 -0.74 -2.19
N PHE A 23 12.29 -1.21 -2.46
CA PHE A 23 11.41 -1.77 -1.44
C PHE A 23 11.88 -3.15 -0.93
N ARG A 24 12.55 -3.98 -1.75
CA ARG A 24 13.11 -5.27 -1.30
C ARG A 24 14.44 -5.13 -0.56
N PHE A 25 15.25 -4.12 -0.89
CA PHE A 25 16.59 -3.94 -0.31
C PHE A 25 16.61 -2.96 0.87
N SER A 26 15.55 -2.18 1.05
CA SER A 26 15.33 -1.40 2.26
C SER A 26 14.86 -2.32 3.39
N GLU A 27 15.75 -2.62 4.33
CA GLU A 27 15.50 -3.32 5.61
C GLU A 27 14.51 -2.59 6.55
N TYR A 28 13.62 -1.75 6.03
CA TYR A 28 12.51 -1.15 6.78
C TYR A 28 11.25 -2.04 6.80
N SER A 29 11.23 -3.14 6.03
CA SER A 29 10.11 -4.09 6.00
C SER A 29 9.92 -4.87 7.31
N THR A 30 10.93 -4.88 8.18
CA THR A 30 10.93 -5.64 9.44
C THR A 30 10.70 -4.79 10.70
N GLN A 31 10.62 -3.46 10.61
CA GLN A 31 10.42 -2.59 11.79
C GLN A 31 9.16 -1.72 11.76
N ILE A 32 8.40 -1.71 10.65
CA ILE A 32 6.98 -1.33 10.75
C ILE A 32 6.27 -2.56 11.29
N SER A 33 6.33 -2.76 12.61
CA SER A 33 5.59 -3.82 13.27
C SER A 33 4.13 -3.64 12.91
N PHE A 34 3.60 -4.55 12.09
CA PHE A 34 2.21 -4.58 11.64
C PHE A 34 1.25 -4.43 12.83
N GLU A 35 1.66 -4.96 13.97
CA GLU A 35 1.01 -4.85 15.27
C GLU A 35 0.87 -3.41 15.78
N HIS A 36 1.84 -2.52 15.56
CA HIS A 36 1.73 -1.11 15.94
C HIS A 36 0.73 -0.36 15.06
N VAL A 37 0.71 -0.64 13.75
CA VAL A 37 -0.26 -0.05 12.83
C VAL A 37 -1.67 -0.54 13.17
N LYS A 38 -1.80 -1.84 13.47
CA LYS A 38 -3.04 -2.45 13.93
C LYS A 38 -3.54 -1.80 15.22
N ASN A 39 -2.70 -1.75 16.26
CA ASN A 39 -3.07 -1.16 17.54
C ASN A 39 -3.38 0.34 17.41
N PHE A 40 -2.65 1.07 16.55
CA PHE A 40 -2.93 2.46 16.26
C PHE A 40 -4.31 2.63 15.62
N VAL A 41 -4.62 1.88 14.56
CA VAL A 41 -5.93 1.96 13.89
C VAL A 41 -7.05 1.51 14.82
N GLU A 42 -6.88 0.39 15.53
CA GLU A 42 -7.87 -0.14 16.49
C GLU A 42 -8.10 0.81 17.69
N SER A 43 -7.11 1.63 18.06
CA SER A 43 -7.25 2.60 19.17
C SER A 43 -8.33 3.65 18.93
N PHE A 44 -8.73 3.87 17.66
CA PHE A 44 -9.81 4.79 17.30
C PHE A 44 -11.21 4.15 17.43
N GLY A 45 -11.31 2.87 17.81
CA GLY A 45 -12.56 2.18 18.11
C GLY A 45 -13.50 2.14 16.91
N VAL A 46 -14.67 2.77 17.03
CA VAL A 46 -15.66 2.82 15.93
C VAL A 46 -15.13 3.62 14.73
N TRP A 47 -14.20 4.55 14.91
CA TRP A 47 -13.66 5.40 13.83
C TRP A 47 -12.49 4.77 13.06
N SER A 48 -12.08 3.55 13.43
CA SER A 48 -10.97 2.82 12.83
C SER A 48 -11.06 2.74 11.30
N PHE A 49 -12.27 2.56 10.75
CA PHE A 49 -12.49 2.46 9.31
C PHE A 49 -12.13 3.74 8.55
N LEU A 50 -12.50 4.92 9.09
CA LEU A 50 -12.19 6.21 8.48
C LEU A 50 -10.68 6.49 8.53
N ILE A 51 -10.04 6.21 9.66
CA ILE A 51 -8.59 6.35 9.81
C ILE A 51 -7.87 5.44 8.84
N PHE A 52 -8.31 4.19 8.70
CA PHE A 52 -7.73 3.26 7.74
C PHE A 52 -7.86 3.76 6.29
N ILE A 53 -9.03 4.23 5.87
CA ILE A 53 -9.24 4.76 4.51
C ILE A 53 -8.31 5.95 4.23
N LEU A 54 -8.18 6.88 5.18
CA LEU A 54 -7.29 8.04 5.04
C LEU A 54 -5.81 7.61 4.94
N VAL A 55 -5.38 6.70 5.80
CA VAL A 55 -4.02 6.15 5.77
C VAL A 55 -3.77 5.40 4.47
N TYR A 56 -4.72 4.59 4.01
CA TYR A 56 -4.64 3.88 2.73
C TYR A 56 -4.45 4.87 1.59
N ALA A 57 -5.28 5.91 1.48
CA ALA A 57 -5.19 6.91 0.41
C ALA A 57 -3.84 7.66 0.40
N ILE A 58 -3.34 8.02 1.58
CA ILE A 58 -2.03 8.67 1.72
C ILE A 58 -0.91 7.72 1.27
N LEU A 59 -0.92 6.48 1.73
CA LEU A 59 0.12 5.50 1.40
C LEU A 59 0.08 5.10 -0.08
N THR A 60 -1.11 5.00 -0.69
CA THR A 60 -1.29 4.80 -2.13
C THR A 60 -0.70 5.96 -2.92
N THR A 61 -0.94 7.21 -2.49
CA THR A 61 -0.35 8.41 -3.12
C THR A 61 1.18 8.41 -3.02
N LEU A 62 1.73 7.90 -1.91
CA LEU A 62 3.16 7.69 -1.70
C LEU A 62 3.73 6.47 -2.46
N SER A 63 2.94 5.85 -3.35
CA SER A 63 3.33 4.69 -4.14
C SER A 63 3.76 3.48 -3.29
N VAL A 64 3.19 3.34 -2.09
CA VAL A 64 3.36 2.14 -1.28
C VAL A 64 2.70 0.96 -2.01
N PRO A 65 3.34 -0.23 -2.04
CA PRO A 65 2.78 -1.38 -2.72
C PRO A 65 1.35 -1.72 -2.23
N GLY A 66 0.37 -1.62 -3.14
CA GLY A 66 -1.05 -1.84 -2.80
C GLY A 66 -1.35 -3.22 -2.23
N LEU A 67 -0.52 -4.24 -2.51
CA LEU A 67 -0.60 -5.55 -1.86
C LEU A 67 -0.48 -5.45 -0.33
N VAL A 68 0.49 -4.67 0.17
CA VAL A 68 0.71 -4.49 1.61
C VAL A 68 -0.52 -3.83 2.23
N LEU A 69 -1.04 -2.78 1.60
CA LEU A 69 -2.23 -2.06 2.06
C LEU A 69 -3.47 -2.96 2.04
N THR A 70 -3.61 -3.78 0.99
CA THR A 70 -4.76 -4.66 0.79
C THR A 70 -4.82 -5.77 1.83
N PHE A 71 -3.68 -6.44 2.07
CA PHE A 71 -3.55 -7.41 3.16
C PHE A 71 -3.77 -6.76 4.53
N THR A 72 -3.33 -5.51 4.70
CA THR A 72 -3.57 -4.76 5.94
C THR A 72 -5.06 -4.59 6.20
N GLY A 73 -5.82 -4.12 5.21
CA GLY A 73 -7.28 -4.00 5.34
C GLY A 73 -7.97 -5.32 5.67
N ALA A 74 -7.55 -6.42 5.04
CA ALA A 74 -8.11 -7.75 5.29
C ALA A 74 -7.84 -8.27 6.71
N ILE A 75 -6.66 -7.98 7.28
CA ILE A 75 -6.32 -8.40 8.65
C ILE A 75 -7.03 -7.52 9.69
N LEU A 76 -7.17 -6.22 9.44
CA LEU A 76 -7.79 -5.28 10.39
C LEU A 76 -9.32 -5.40 10.45
N PHE A 77 -9.98 -5.60 9.31
CA PHE A 77 -11.44 -5.54 9.22
C PHE A 77 -12.07 -6.85 8.72
N GLY A 78 -11.27 -7.88 8.47
CA GLY A 78 -11.68 -9.10 7.79
C GLY A 78 -11.74 -8.93 6.27
N THR A 79 -11.79 -10.05 5.54
CA THR A 79 -11.67 -10.06 4.07
C THR A 79 -12.71 -9.17 3.38
N LEU A 80 -13.98 -9.23 3.80
CA LEU A 80 -15.08 -8.54 3.12
C LEU A 80 -15.02 -7.02 3.35
N LEU A 81 -15.04 -6.57 4.60
CA LEU A 81 -15.00 -5.15 4.95
C LEU A 81 -13.65 -4.52 4.62
N GLY A 82 -12.56 -5.26 4.83
CA GLY A 82 -11.23 -4.84 4.41
C GLY A 82 -11.15 -4.55 2.92
N THR A 83 -11.69 -5.44 2.08
CA THR A 83 -11.75 -5.19 0.62
C THR A 83 -12.58 -3.94 0.30
N LEU A 84 -13.71 -3.76 0.96
CA LEU A 84 -14.58 -2.60 0.77
C LEU A 84 -13.88 -1.29 1.14
N PHE A 85 -13.15 -1.26 2.25
CA PHE A 85 -12.39 -0.07 2.66
C PHE A 85 -11.16 0.17 1.80
N ASN A 86 -10.48 -0.89 1.35
CA ASN A 86 -9.40 -0.78 0.36
C ASN A 86 -9.90 -0.13 -0.94
N LEU A 87 -11.08 -0.52 -1.42
CA LEU A 87 -11.69 0.06 -2.62
C LEU A 87 -12.04 1.54 -2.47
N ILE A 88 -12.39 1.98 -1.26
CA ILE A 88 -12.71 3.39 -0.99
C ILE A 88 -11.44 4.23 -0.88
N GLY A 89 -10.36 3.66 -0.33
CA GLY A 89 -9.09 4.36 -0.13
C GLY A 89 -8.15 4.36 -1.33
N ALA A 90 -8.32 3.42 -2.27
CA ALA A 90 -7.51 3.30 -3.50
C ALA A 90 -7.87 4.37 -4.54
#